data_AF-A0A821N0J7-F1
#
_entry.id   AF-A0A821N0J7-F1
#
_cell.length_a   1.000
_cell.length_b   1.000
_cell.length_c   1.000
_cell.angle_alpha   90.00
_cell.angle_beta   90.00
_cell.angle_gamma   90.00
#
_symmetry.space_group_name_H-M   'P 1'
#
loop_
_entity.id
_entity.type
_entity.pdbx_description
1 polymer ?
#
loop_
_entity_poly.entity_id
_entity_poly.type
_entity_poly.pdbx_seq_one_letter_code
_entity_poly.pdbx_strand_id
1 'polypeptide(L)'
;NSGGLPIDTRILAEAVDNVEDKYSLYAEYFAFQIAGTAHSFQYQVAVLCDKCISATEPDLIMNSFLKISDTIQIYRPVRGYPWVTDMFTFKLNNDDDDIPIAMFNCLENINTNIAYLVDTISETFRKKEYFNKNPELIPLVVLLHFGIISKDSDRFGIYKNLLPELAEQSDVKEFLFETIQSICNPYYKSRALYQLAEFYDKKSYELLNESFILTKNIQKPTLKFQVLEKIFSIVHYKEVDRTLFIQNILDELILTFDNIDGFHNRIIASIRLSFYGSGEFRKKYLAIALETLDRMDEDNEKIKLIIKLKPLISIYDDLLIKLNEMIATLKNKMHNYFVNSYYGRILFIETLNIPKSNLNLDISQNLENEDDNKEIVDLPNYIELQSLFLLIAQLNDTKLVIDQTENTDHLWIHLLKDTDNQSNIDKILTIGLHDGIFLTPQVAIIVDELIEKGKEDHISMLFPYIIKPSNEVLPVVQRWFTQYNNNQIKNLAALLLTEAKHVFESAIDTIIDLLKSDNDQMRYRAQRIFQHPERDVKEPSKRLSVLGEKTMMKILEHTLVKEHLPRFYTTYVKI
;
A
#
# COMPACT_ATOMS: atom_id res chain seq x y z
N ASN A 1 -12.92 -48.65 -10.48
CA ASN A 1 -12.78 -48.02 -9.15
C ASN A 1 -11.31 -47.86 -8.79
N SER A 2 -10.65 -46.85 -9.34
CA SER A 2 -9.41 -46.29 -8.81
C SER A 2 -9.74 -44.84 -8.47
N GLY A 3 -10.19 -44.61 -7.23
CA GLY A 3 -10.41 -43.26 -6.71
C GLY A 3 -9.06 -42.57 -6.61
N GLY A 4 -8.62 -41.97 -7.71
CA GLY A 4 -7.37 -41.23 -7.79
C GLY A 4 -7.43 -40.11 -6.76
N LEU A 5 -6.52 -40.14 -5.80
CA LEU A 5 -6.23 -38.98 -4.97
C LEU A 5 -5.93 -37.81 -5.93
N PRO A 6 -6.40 -36.58 -5.62
CA PRO A 6 -6.03 -35.41 -6.41
C PRO A 6 -4.50 -35.36 -6.51
N ILE A 7 -4.00 -35.13 -7.72
CA ILE A 7 -2.55 -35.06 -7.98
C ILE A 7 -2.00 -33.89 -7.16
N ASP A 8 -0.90 -34.12 -6.44
CA ASP A 8 -0.22 -33.05 -5.70
C ASP A 8 0.40 -32.07 -6.70
N THR A 9 -0.27 -30.93 -6.88
CA THR A 9 0.15 -29.92 -7.86
C THR A 9 1.47 -29.26 -7.47
N ARG A 10 1.93 -29.37 -6.22
CA ARG A 10 3.29 -28.97 -5.83
C ARG A 10 4.35 -29.84 -6.52
N ILE A 11 4.18 -31.16 -6.47
CA ILE A 11 5.12 -32.11 -7.09
C ILE A 11 5.15 -31.90 -8.61
N LEU A 12 4.00 -31.57 -9.21
CA LEU A 12 3.94 -31.18 -10.62
C LEU A 12 4.66 -29.84 -10.87
N ALA A 13 4.51 -28.84 -10.00
CA ALA A 13 5.20 -27.56 -10.13
C ALA A 13 6.73 -27.72 -10.07
N GLU A 14 7.24 -28.62 -9.23
CA GLU A 14 8.67 -28.93 -9.15
C GLU A 14 9.21 -29.60 -10.42
N ALA A 15 8.35 -30.32 -11.16
CA ALA A 15 8.69 -31.07 -12.37
C ALA A 15 8.53 -30.30 -13.70
N VAL A 16 7.97 -29.09 -13.68
CA VAL A 16 7.68 -28.30 -14.88
C VAL A 16 8.69 -27.17 -15.04
N ASP A 17 9.42 -27.07 -16.15
CA ASP A 17 10.43 -26.01 -16.31
C ASP A 17 9.84 -24.61 -16.55
N ASN A 18 8.60 -24.54 -17.04
CA ASN A 18 7.91 -23.28 -17.29
C ASN A 18 7.48 -22.61 -15.97
N VAL A 19 8.02 -21.42 -15.71
CA VAL A 19 7.79 -20.65 -14.49
C VAL A 19 6.31 -20.26 -14.29
N GLU A 20 5.55 -19.96 -15.34
CA GLU A 20 4.12 -19.61 -15.26
C GLU A 20 3.26 -20.82 -14.85
N ASP A 21 3.58 -21.99 -15.41
CA ASP A 21 2.95 -23.24 -15.03
C ASP A 21 3.29 -23.58 -13.58
N LYS A 22 4.54 -23.32 -13.12
CA LYS A 22 4.90 -23.44 -11.69
C LYS A 22 4.03 -22.55 -10.81
N TYR A 23 3.88 -21.26 -11.13
CA TYR A 23 3.05 -20.34 -10.35
C TYR A 23 1.60 -20.83 -10.24
N SER A 24 1.03 -21.27 -11.36
CA SER A 24 -0.36 -21.74 -11.42
C SER A 24 -0.56 -23.01 -10.59
N LEU A 25 0.37 -23.96 -10.69
CA LEU A 25 0.34 -25.22 -9.94
C LEU A 25 0.57 -25.02 -8.44
N TYR A 26 1.47 -24.10 -8.04
CA TYR A 26 1.64 -23.70 -6.63
C TYR A 26 0.42 -22.95 -6.09
N ALA A 27 -0.18 -22.04 -6.86
CA ALA A 27 -1.39 -21.35 -6.46
C ALA A 27 -2.57 -22.33 -6.26
N GLU A 28 -2.73 -23.31 -7.17
CA GLU A 28 -3.72 -24.38 -7.04
C GLU A 28 -3.45 -25.26 -5.81
N TYR A 29 -2.18 -25.59 -5.54
CA TYR A 29 -1.76 -26.32 -4.35
C TYR A 29 -2.20 -25.60 -3.07
N PHE A 30 -1.87 -24.31 -2.96
CA PHE A 30 -2.24 -23.52 -1.79
C PHE A 30 -3.76 -23.31 -1.66
N ALA A 31 -4.46 -23.05 -2.76
CA ALA A 31 -5.91 -22.92 -2.77
C ALA A 31 -6.61 -24.21 -2.28
N PHE A 32 -6.12 -25.38 -2.71
CA PHE A 32 -6.65 -26.67 -2.27
C PHE A 32 -6.42 -26.92 -0.77
N GLN A 33 -5.25 -26.55 -0.23
CA GLN A 33 -4.95 -26.66 1.20
C GLN A 33 -5.88 -25.78 2.07
N ILE A 34 -6.26 -24.60 1.55
CA ILE A 34 -7.19 -23.69 2.23
C ILE A 34 -8.64 -24.17 2.12
N ALA A 35 -9.08 -24.59 0.94
CA ALA A 35 -10.48 -24.95 0.66
C ALA A 35 -10.86 -26.38 1.09
N GLY A 36 -9.90 -27.31 1.14
CA GLY A 36 -10.13 -28.75 1.28
C GLY A 36 -10.28 -29.28 2.71
N THR A 37 -10.36 -28.44 3.74
CA THR A 37 -10.29 -28.89 5.14
C THR A 37 -11.45 -28.41 6.02
N ALA A 38 -11.79 -29.18 7.06
CA ALA A 38 -12.86 -28.88 8.01
C ALA A 38 -12.48 -27.86 9.11
N HIS A 39 -11.26 -27.32 9.07
CA HIS A 39 -10.74 -26.36 10.06
C HIS A 39 -11.02 -24.91 9.65
N SER A 40 -10.91 -23.97 10.59
CA SER A 40 -11.10 -22.55 10.28
C SER A 40 -10.09 -22.09 9.23
N PHE A 41 -10.56 -21.30 8.26
CA PHE A 41 -9.75 -20.68 7.21
C PHE A 41 -8.47 -20.02 7.76
N GLN A 42 -8.60 -19.32 8.88
CA GLN A 42 -7.52 -18.66 9.60
C GLN A 42 -6.38 -19.63 10.00
N TYR A 43 -6.73 -20.81 10.52
CA TYR A 43 -5.76 -21.81 10.94
C TYR A 43 -4.97 -22.37 9.74
N GLN A 44 -5.63 -22.60 8.61
CA GLN A 44 -4.96 -23.15 7.43
C GLN A 44 -3.99 -22.17 6.78
N VAL A 45 -4.37 -20.89 6.68
CA VAL A 45 -3.46 -19.85 6.21
C VAL A 45 -2.23 -19.76 7.13
N ALA A 46 -2.42 -19.82 8.45
CA ALA A 46 -1.31 -19.81 9.40
C ALA A 46 -0.36 -21.00 9.23
N VAL A 47 -0.88 -22.23 9.06
CA VAL A 47 -0.08 -23.44 8.83
C VAL A 47 0.69 -23.35 7.50
N LEU A 48 0.09 -22.82 6.44
CA LEU A 48 0.74 -22.64 5.15
C LEU A 48 1.88 -21.61 5.23
N CYS A 49 1.62 -20.45 5.85
CA CYS A 49 2.64 -19.44 6.09
C CYS A 49 3.80 -20.01 6.91
N ASP A 50 3.53 -20.72 7.99
CA ASP A 50 4.59 -21.31 8.82
C ASP A 50 5.44 -22.30 8.02
N LYS A 51 4.83 -23.19 7.23
CA LYS A 51 5.57 -24.15 6.40
C LYS A 51 6.46 -23.50 5.35
N CYS A 52 5.94 -22.49 4.63
CA CYS A 52 6.65 -21.88 3.51
C CYS A 52 7.61 -20.77 3.93
N ILE A 53 7.39 -20.10 5.06
CA ILE A 53 8.18 -18.93 5.49
C ILE A 53 9.22 -19.33 6.55
N SER A 54 8.93 -20.27 7.45
CA SER A 54 9.86 -20.62 8.54
C SER A 54 11.18 -21.26 8.07
N ALA A 55 11.18 -21.88 6.89
CA ALA A 55 12.35 -22.53 6.30
C ALA A 55 13.22 -21.57 5.46
N THR A 56 12.74 -20.36 5.21
CA THR A 56 13.30 -19.46 4.19
C THR A 56 14.18 -18.37 4.81
N GLU A 57 15.20 -17.94 4.07
CA GLU A 57 16.03 -16.81 4.47
C GLU A 57 15.26 -15.47 4.42
N PRO A 58 15.50 -14.54 5.36
CA PRO A 58 14.83 -13.24 5.41
C PRO A 58 14.85 -12.46 4.09
N ASP A 59 15.98 -12.45 3.38
CA ASP A 59 16.13 -11.71 2.12
C ASP A 59 15.22 -12.25 1.02
N LEU A 60 15.01 -13.57 0.95
CA LEU A 60 14.11 -14.18 -0.01
C LEU A 60 12.65 -13.85 0.31
N ILE A 61 12.29 -13.76 1.60
CA ILE A 61 10.97 -13.32 2.06
C ILE A 61 10.74 -11.86 1.63
N MET A 62 11.69 -10.97 1.93
CA MET A 62 11.60 -9.54 1.59
C MET A 62 11.52 -9.32 0.07
N ASN A 63 12.39 -10.01 -0.69
CA ASN A 63 12.43 -9.90 -2.15
C ASN A 63 11.17 -10.47 -2.81
N SER A 64 10.63 -11.59 -2.30
CA SER A 64 9.38 -12.16 -2.82
C SER A 64 8.19 -11.24 -2.55
N PHE A 65 8.17 -10.64 -1.36
CA PHE A 65 7.16 -9.67 -0.96
C PHE A 65 7.14 -8.45 -1.90
N LEU A 66 8.31 -7.84 -2.11
CA LEU A 66 8.43 -6.63 -2.93
C LEU A 66 8.28 -6.92 -4.43
N LYS A 67 8.68 -8.10 -4.90
CA LYS A 67 8.47 -8.51 -6.30
C LYS A 67 6.99 -8.61 -6.65
N ILE A 68 6.14 -9.00 -5.69
CA ILE A 68 4.68 -9.03 -5.90
C ILE A 68 4.12 -7.63 -5.98
N SER A 69 4.65 -6.71 -5.18
CA SER A 69 4.34 -5.29 -5.32
C SER A 69 4.59 -4.83 -6.76
N ASP A 70 5.80 -5.06 -7.29
CA ASP A 70 6.14 -4.71 -8.67
C ASP A 70 5.29 -5.44 -9.73
N THR A 71 5.01 -6.73 -9.52
CA THR A 71 4.28 -7.57 -10.49
C THR A 71 2.81 -7.16 -10.58
N ILE A 72 2.17 -6.87 -9.45
CA ILE A 72 0.80 -6.33 -9.42
C ILE A 72 0.71 -5.02 -10.20
N GLN A 73 1.70 -4.13 -10.01
CA GLN A 73 1.76 -2.83 -10.70
C GLN A 73 1.92 -2.97 -12.21
N ILE A 74 2.71 -3.94 -12.69
CA ILE A 74 2.99 -4.13 -14.12
C ILE A 74 1.83 -4.85 -14.83
N TYR A 75 1.22 -5.86 -14.21
CA TYR A 75 0.32 -6.79 -14.92
C TYR A 75 -1.16 -6.62 -14.57
N ARG A 76 -1.50 -5.98 -13.46
CA ARG A 76 -2.91 -5.75 -13.04
C ARG A 76 -3.09 -4.36 -12.41
N PRO A 77 -2.72 -3.26 -13.11
CA PRO A 77 -2.84 -1.90 -12.58
C PRO A 77 -4.29 -1.50 -12.21
N VAL A 78 -5.28 -2.21 -12.78
CA VAL A 78 -6.72 -1.98 -12.58
C VAL A 78 -7.23 -2.50 -11.22
N ARG A 79 -6.42 -3.25 -10.46
CA ARG A 79 -6.82 -3.83 -9.17
C ARG A 79 -5.92 -3.30 -8.06
N GLY A 80 -6.43 -2.34 -7.28
CA GLY A 80 -5.79 -1.90 -6.05
C GLY A 80 -5.86 -3.02 -5.01
N TYR A 81 -4.89 -3.93 -5.02
CA TYR A 81 -4.77 -4.92 -3.94
C TYR A 81 -4.47 -4.16 -2.64
N PRO A 82 -5.31 -4.26 -1.60
CA PRO A 82 -5.07 -3.56 -0.33
C PRO A 82 -3.77 -4.00 0.36
N TRP A 83 -3.21 -5.14 -0.05
CA TRP A 83 -1.97 -5.68 0.49
C TRP A 83 -0.72 -5.05 -0.11
N VAL A 84 -0.80 -4.49 -1.33
CA VAL A 84 0.30 -3.75 -1.96
C VAL A 84 -0.05 -2.27 -1.90
N THR A 85 0.51 -1.57 -0.93
CA THR A 85 0.09 -0.20 -0.65
C THR A 85 0.85 0.86 -1.44
N ASP A 86 2.05 0.51 -1.92
CA ASP A 86 2.98 1.44 -2.57
C ASP A 86 3.28 0.95 -4.01
N MET A 87 2.86 1.70 -5.03
CA MET A 87 3.09 1.41 -6.45
C MET A 87 4.48 1.84 -6.96
N PHE A 88 5.20 2.66 -6.21
CA PHE A 88 6.46 3.28 -6.55
C PHE A 88 7.48 3.02 -5.42
N THR A 89 8.02 1.81 -5.41
CA THR A 89 9.02 1.35 -4.45
C THR A 89 10.44 1.69 -4.90
N PHE A 90 11.27 2.15 -3.95
CA PHE A 90 12.71 2.31 -4.16
C PHE A 90 13.36 0.94 -4.38
N LYS A 91 14.45 0.89 -5.17
CA LYS A 91 15.24 -0.35 -5.33
C LYS A 91 15.87 -0.68 -3.98
N LEU A 92 15.78 -1.94 -3.58
CA LEU A 92 16.44 -2.42 -2.38
C LEU A 92 17.95 -2.42 -2.56
N ASN A 93 18.64 -1.96 -1.54
CA ASN A 93 20.05 -2.23 -1.39
C ASN A 93 20.15 -3.40 -0.41
N ASN A 94 20.61 -4.56 -0.88
CA ASN A 94 20.75 -5.76 -0.05
C ASN A 94 21.85 -5.62 1.02
N ASP A 95 22.59 -4.51 1.03
CA ASP A 95 23.73 -4.29 1.92
C ASP A 95 23.34 -3.79 3.33
N ASP A 96 22.07 -3.46 3.58
CA ASP A 96 21.68 -2.70 4.78
C ASP A 96 21.15 -3.55 5.96
N ASP A 97 21.01 -4.87 5.82
CA ASP A 97 20.35 -5.75 6.80
C ASP A 97 19.09 -5.06 7.45
N ASP A 98 18.34 -4.28 6.66
CA ASP A 98 17.14 -3.53 7.07
C ASP A 98 15.87 -4.19 6.53
N ILE A 99 14.75 -4.01 7.25
CA ILE A 99 13.41 -4.29 6.76
C ILE A 99 12.85 -3.01 6.13
N PRO A 100 12.65 -2.98 4.80
CA PRO A 100 12.25 -1.77 4.07
C PRO A 100 10.92 -1.20 4.55
N ILE A 101 10.79 0.12 4.54
CA ILE A 101 9.54 0.82 4.90
C ILE A 101 8.36 0.31 4.04
N ALA A 102 8.58 0.04 2.76
CA ALA A 102 7.55 -0.52 1.87
C ALA A 102 7.01 -1.88 2.38
N MET A 103 7.85 -2.73 2.98
CA MET A 103 7.40 -3.99 3.58
C MET A 103 6.59 -3.74 4.84
N PHE A 104 7.03 -2.84 5.74
CA PHE A 104 6.25 -2.42 6.91
C PHE A 104 4.85 -1.94 6.51
N ASN A 105 4.76 -1.05 5.52
CA ASN A 105 3.49 -0.50 5.04
C ASN A 105 2.51 -1.60 4.62
N CYS A 106 3.03 -2.62 3.96
CA CYS A 106 2.17 -3.70 3.51
C CYS A 106 1.76 -4.62 4.65
N LEU A 107 2.66 -4.88 5.62
CA LEU A 107 2.33 -5.66 6.82
C LEU A 107 1.27 -4.95 7.69
N GLU A 108 1.35 -3.62 7.84
CA GLU A 108 0.36 -2.78 8.56
C GLU A 108 -1.05 -2.86 7.95
N ASN A 109 -1.14 -3.21 6.66
CA ASN A 109 -2.37 -3.24 5.89
C ASN A 109 -2.92 -4.64 5.60
N ILE A 110 -2.30 -5.67 6.19
CA ILE A 110 -2.85 -7.03 6.21
C ILE A 110 -4.19 -7.05 6.98
N ASN A 111 -5.18 -7.74 6.42
CA ASN A 111 -6.46 -7.99 7.09
C ASN A 111 -6.24 -8.81 8.37
N THR A 112 -6.97 -8.47 9.42
CA THR A 112 -6.97 -9.14 10.73
C THR A 112 -7.15 -10.65 10.66
N ASN A 113 -7.92 -11.16 9.68
CA ASN A 113 -8.11 -12.59 9.43
C ASN A 113 -6.85 -13.33 8.96
N ILE A 114 -5.81 -12.63 8.55
CA ILE A 114 -4.52 -13.19 8.12
C ILE A 114 -3.33 -12.50 8.81
N ALA A 115 -3.59 -11.73 9.89
CA ALA A 115 -2.58 -10.99 10.63
C ALA A 115 -1.47 -11.88 11.24
N TYR A 116 -1.72 -13.18 11.42
CA TYR A 116 -0.70 -14.17 11.84
C TYR A 116 0.49 -14.26 10.88
N LEU A 117 0.34 -13.80 9.63
CA LEU A 117 1.47 -13.71 8.71
C LEU A 117 2.59 -12.83 9.26
N VAL A 118 2.24 -11.72 9.93
CA VAL A 118 3.20 -10.80 10.53
C VAL A 118 3.96 -11.48 11.67
N ASP A 119 3.24 -12.28 12.46
CA ASP A 119 3.79 -13.11 13.52
C ASP A 119 4.81 -14.11 12.97
N THR A 120 4.44 -14.86 11.92
CA THR A 120 5.31 -15.84 11.27
C THR A 120 6.57 -15.19 10.69
N ILE A 121 6.44 -14.08 9.96
CA ILE A 121 7.59 -13.37 9.38
C ILE A 121 8.53 -12.89 10.50
N SER A 122 7.98 -12.27 11.54
CA SER A 122 8.76 -11.76 12.68
C SER A 122 9.52 -12.90 13.38
N GLU A 123 8.86 -14.03 13.61
CA GLU A 123 9.46 -15.20 14.25
C GLU A 123 10.55 -15.83 13.38
N THR A 124 10.38 -15.88 12.05
CA THR A 124 11.42 -16.33 11.13
C THR A 124 12.65 -15.42 11.21
N PHE A 125 12.45 -14.10 11.17
CA PHE A 125 13.57 -13.14 11.25
C PHE A 125 14.32 -13.28 12.57
N ARG A 126 13.59 -13.53 13.67
CA ARG A 126 14.19 -13.83 14.98
C ARG A 126 14.99 -15.14 14.97
N LYS A 127 14.41 -16.25 14.49
CA LYS A 127 15.05 -17.58 14.44
C LYS A 127 16.31 -17.59 13.58
N LYS A 128 16.34 -16.76 12.53
CA LYS A 128 17.49 -16.60 11.62
C LYS A 128 18.50 -15.53 12.09
N GLU A 129 18.40 -15.12 13.35
CA GLU A 129 19.30 -14.14 14.00
C GLU A 129 19.36 -12.77 13.31
N TYR A 130 18.37 -12.41 12.50
CA TYR A 130 18.32 -11.14 11.77
C TYR A 130 18.26 -9.95 12.74
N PHE A 131 17.44 -10.07 13.79
CA PHE A 131 17.34 -9.04 14.83
C PHE A 131 18.57 -8.98 15.75
N ASN A 132 19.40 -10.03 15.81
CA ASN A 132 20.66 -9.96 16.55
C ASN A 132 21.67 -9.06 15.83
N LYS A 133 21.63 -9.03 14.49
CA LYS A 133 22.44 -8.13 13.67
C LYS A 133 21.90 -6.69 13.70
N ASN A 134 20.59 -6.53 13.86
CA ASN A 134 19.91 -5.23 13.83
C ASN A 134 18.94 -5.06 15.02
N PRO A 135 19.46 -4.95 16.26
CA PRO A 135 18.63 -4.86 17.46
C PRO A 135 17.75 -3.60 17.48
N GLU A 136 18.18 -2.54 16.79
CA GLU A 136 17.42 -1.28 16.68
C GLU A 136 16.12 -1.42 15.87
N LEU A 137 15.92 -2.53 15.14
CA LEU A 137 14.66 -2.86 14.47
C LEU A 137 13.58 -3.42 15.41
N ILE A 138 13.98 -3.98 16.55
CA ILE A 138 13.07 -4.64 17.49
C ILE A 138 11.93 -3.69 17.92
N PRO A 139 12.20 -2.44 18.34
CA PRO A 139 11.13 -1.50 18.71
C PRO A 139 10.15 -1.22 17.55
N LEU A 140 10.61 -1.18 16.30
CA LEU A 140 9.74 -0.96 15.14
C LEU A 140 8.82 -2.15 14.88
N VAL A 141 9.37 -3.36 14.92
CA VAL A 141 8.58 -4.59 14.75
C VAL A 141 7.55 -4.72 15.87
N VAL A 142 7.93 -4.36 17.11
CA VAL A 142 7.00 -4.32 18.23
C VAL A 142 5.90 -3.28 17.99
N LEU A 143 6.21 -2.07 17.51
CA LEU A 143 5.21 -1.04 17.17
C LEU A 143 4.27 -1.46 16.04
N LEU A 144 4.78 -2.14 15.00
CA LEU A 144 3.98 -2.77 13.95
C LEU A 144 2.95 -3.72 14.55
N HIS A 145 3.38 -4.56 15.49
CA HIS A 145 2.49 -5.44 16.24
C HIS A 145 1.48 -4.66 17.09
N PHE A 146 1.85 -3.57 17.76
CA PHE A 146 0.87 -2.72 18.46
C PHE A 146 -0.21 -2.18 17.51
N GLY A 147 0.16 -1.78 16.29
CA GLY A 147 -0.77 -1.32 15.25
C GLY A 147 -1.76 -2.40 14.80
N ILE A 148 -1.28 -3.62 14.63
CA ILE A 148 -2.05 -4.75 14.10
C ILE A 148 -2.85 -5.47 15.20
N ILE A 149 -2.24 -5.70 16.37
CA ILE A 149 -2.69 -6.55 17.49
C ILE A 149 -3.52 -5.80 18.53
N SER A 150 -3.59 -4.46 18.49
CA SER A 150 -4.58 -3.71 19.29
C SER A 150 -6.07 -4.09 19.02
N LYS A 151 -6.29 -5.11 18.17
CA LYS A 151 -7.56 -5.72 17.78
C LYS A 151 -7.84 -7.11 18.42
N ASP A 152 -6.88 -7.78 19.07
CA ASP A 152 -7.11 -9.05 19.80
C ASP A 152 -6.15 -9.21 20.99
N SER A 153 -6.70 -9.25 22.22
CA SER A 153 -5.95 -9.35 23.49
C SER A 153 -5.19 -10.67 23.69
N ASP A 154 -5.45 -11.72 22.90
CA ASP A 154 -4.83 -13.03 23.16
C ASP A 154 -3.50 -13.23 22.42
N ARG A 155 -3.07 -12.26 21.59
CA ARG A 155 -1.83 -12.34 20.79
C ARG A 155 -0.63 -11.66 21.46
N PHE A 156 -0.70 -11.45 22.77
CA PHE A 156 0.32 -10.79 23.57
C PHE A 156 1.67 -11.56 23.70
N GLY A 157 1.83 -12.71 23.04
CA GLY A 157 2.99 -13.60 23.20
C GLY A 157 4.25 -13.17 22.42
N ILE A 158 4.11 -12.49 21.28
CA ILE A 158 5.24 -12.33 20.34
C ILE A 158 6.15 -11.15 20.68
N TYR A 159 5.61 -10.00 21.09
CA TYR A 159 6.48 -8.92 21.56
C TYR A 159 7.15 -9.30 22.89
N LYS A 160 6.59 -10.20 23.70
CA LYS A 160 7.28 -10.75 24.88
C LYS A 160 8.47 -11.62 24.48
N ASN A 161 8.48 -12.20 23.29
CA ASN A 161 9.62 -12.95 22.79
C ASN A 161 10.69 -12.04 22.15
N LEU A 162 10.28 -10.90 21.59
CA LEU A 162 11.18 -9.94 20.94
C LEU A 162 11.76 -8.92 21.94
N LEU A 163 10.96 -8.48 22.90
CA LEU A 163 11.30 -7.53 23.96
C LEU A 163 10.68 -8.00 25.29
N PRO A 164 11.25 -9.02 25.94
CA PRO A 164 10.69 -9.66 27.14
C PRO A 164 10.40 -8.71 28.29
N GLU A 165 11.20 -7.65 28.40
CA GLU A 165 11.09 -6.61 29.43
C GLU A 165 9.70 -5.95 29.42
N LEU A 166 9.00 -5.93 28.27
CA LEU A 166 7.64 -5.43 28.15
C LEU A 166 6.62 -6.20 28.99
N ALA A 167 6.87 -7.49 29.27
CA ALA A 167 5.92 -8.32 30.02
C ALA A 167 5.74 -7.84 31.47
N GLU A 168 6.72 -7.13 32.01
CA GLU A 168 6.77 -6.67 33.39
C GLU A 168 6.40 -5.18 33.53
N GLN A 169 6.18 -4.47 32.43
CA GLN A 169 5.89 -3.03 32.45
C GLN A 169 4.41 -2.75 32.69
N SER A 170 4.15 -1.83 33.62
CA SER A 170 2.80 -1.29 33.87
C SER A 170 2.40 -0.24 32.84
N ASP A 171 3.36 0.57 32.34
CA ASP A 171 3.18 1.48 31.21
C ASP A 171 4.08 1.06 30.04
N VAL A 172 3.51 0.23 29.18
CA VAL A 172 4.19 -0.26 27.96
C VAL A 172 4.55 0.88 27.00
N LYS A 173 3.73 1.93 26.92
CA LYS A 173 4.00 3.00 25.96
C LYS A 173 5.17 3.87 26.42
N GLU A 174 5.26 4.16 27.71
CA GLU A 174 6.39 4.88 28.30
C GLU A 174 7.69 4.08 28.16
N PHE A 175 7.68 2.78 28.45
CA PHE A 175 8.85 1.92 28.26
C PHE A 175 9.31 1.85 26.79
N LEU A 176 8.37 1.73 25.85
CA LEU A 176 8.70 1.79 24.42
C LEU A 176 9.30 3.13 24.02
N PHE A 177 8.78 4.24 24.55
CA PHE A 177 9.34 5.55 24.30
C PHE A 177 10.79 5.65 24.82
N GLU A 178 11.08 5.19 26.04
CA GLU A 178 12.45 5.15 26.58
C GLU A 178 13.38 4.25 25.75
N THR A 179 12.88 3.10 25.33
CA THR A 179 13.62 2.17 24.45
C THR A 179 13.97 2.83 23.12
N ILE A 180 13.01 3.52 22.50
CA ILE A 180 13.21 4.26 21.25
C ILE A 180 14.20 5.41 21.44
N GLN A 181 14.15 6.09 22.58
CA GLN A 181 15.09 7.16 22.90
C GLN A 181 16.54 6.67 22.99
N SER A 182 16.76 5.40 23.34
CA SER A 182 18.08 4.77 23.40
C SER A 182 18.67 4.35 22.04
N ILE A 183 17.88 4.37 20.96
CA ILE A 183 18.37 4.03 19.61
C ILE A 183 19.42 5.06 19.17
N CYS A 184 20.57 4.59 18.71
CA CYS A 184 21.69 5.43 18.29
C CYS A 184 21.55 5.84 16.82
N ASN A 185 21.10 4.92 15.97
CA ASN A 185 20.98 5.20 14.54
C ASN A 185 19.84 6.19 14.25
N PRO A 186 20.13 7.36 13.63
CA PRO A 186 19.12 8.38 13.37
C PRO A 186 17.99 7.89 12.46
N TYR A 187 18.26 6.96 11.55
CA TYR A 187 17.24 6.38 10.67
C TYR A 187 16.24 5.52 11.46
N TYR A 188 16.72 4.56 12.25
CA TYR A 188 15.84 3.70 13.06
C TYR A 188 15.11 4.49 14.15
N LYS A 189 15.78 5.45 14.80
CA LYS A 189 15.16 6.29 15.82
C LYS A 189 14.06 7.18 15.23
N SER A 190 14.34 7.84 14.11
CA SER A 190 13.36 8.67 13.41
C SER A 190 12.14 7.84 12.98
N ARG A 191 12.37 6.62 12.46
CA ARG A 191 11.29 5.70 12.10
C ARG A 191 10.42 5.29 13.28
N ALA A 192 11.04 4.85 14.36
CA ALA A 192 10.32 4.42 15.55
C ALA A 192 9.53 5.57 16.18
N LEU A 193 10.05 6.80 16.17
CA LEU A 193 9.34 7.98 16.68
C LEU A 193 8.10 8.33 15.86
N TYR A 194 8.16 8.31 14.51
CA TYR A 194 6.96 8.58 13.72
C TYR A 194 5.93 7.47 13.89
N GLN A 195 6.34 6.20 13.95
CA GLN A 195 5.42 5.09 14.20
C GLN A 195 4.77 5.21 15.58
N LEU A 196 5.55 5.57 16.60
CA LEU A 196 5.02 5.81 17.94
C LEU A 196 4.02 6.97 17.95
N ALA A 197 4.24 8.00 17.13
CA ALA A 197 3.35 9.17 17.04
C ALA A 197 1.93 8.81 16.59
N GLU A 198 1.73 7.71 15.86
CA GLU A 198 0.41 7.20 15.47
C GLU A 198 -0.41 6.71 16.67
N PHE A 199 0.24 6.36 17.79
CA PHE A 199 -0.40 5.84 19.00
C PHE A 199 -0.63 6.88 20.11
N TYR A 200 -0.28 8.15 19.86
CA TYR A 200 -0.28 9.23 20.87
C TYR A 200 -0.99 10.51 20.40
N ASP A 201 -2.26 10.71 20.76
CA ASP A 201 -3.01 11.93 20.38
C ASP A 201 -2.37 13.25 20.84
N LYS A 202 -1.82 13.30 22.05
CA LYS A 202 -1.29 14.55 22.66
C LYS A 202 0.18 14.82 22.33
N LYS A 203 1.01 13.77 22.24
CA LYS A 203 2.45 13.88 21.99
C LYS A 203 2.84 13.68 20.52
N SER A 204 1.89 13.30 19.65
CA SER A 204 2.17 13.03 18.22
C SER A 204 2.99 14.14 17.56
N TYR A 205 2.64 15.41 17.74
CA TYR A 205 3.37 16.51 17.13
C TYR A 205 4.83 16.63 17.63
N GLU A 206 5.06 16.48 18.94
CA GLU A 206 6.41 16.54 19.53
C GLU A 206 7.28 15.41 18.97
N LEU A 207 6.72 14.19 18.90
CA LEU A 207 7.38 13.00 18.34
C LEU A 207 7.70 13.17 16.86
N LEU A 208 6.76 13.71 16.07
CA LEU A 208 6.96 13.97 14.64
C LEU A 208 8.00 15.07 14.40
N ASN A 209 8.01 16.12 15.22
CA ASN A 209 9.01 17.17 15.14
C ASN A 209 10.41 16.65 15.51
N GLU A 210 10.52 15.83 16.56
CA GLU A 210 11.79 15.16 16.90
C GLU A 210 12.25 14.23 15.77
N SER A 211 11.32 13.42 15.23
CA SER A 211 11.57 12.55 14.08
C SER A 211 12.10 13.34 12.87
N PHE A 212 11.48 14.49 12.54
CA PHE A 212 11.91 15.39 11.46
C PHE A 212 13.27 16.06 11.73
N ILE A 213 13.61 16.38 12.98
CA ILE A 213 14.95 16.90 13.29
C ILE A 213 16.00 15.80 13.05
N LEU A 214 15.71 14.56 13.43
CA LEU A 214 16.60 13.42 13.25
C LEU A 214 16.82 13.06 11.78
N THR A 215 15.82 13.25 10.89
CA THR A 215 15.98 12.94 9.47
C THR A 215 17.12 13.72 8.81
N LYS A 216 17.48 14.89 9.35
CA LYS A 216 18.60 15.70 8.86
C LYS A 216 19.95 15.00 9.00
N ASN A 217 20.06 14.02 9.90
CA ASN A 217 21.28 13.24 10.15
C ASN A 217 21.31 11.90 9.40
N ILE A 218 20.24 11.54 8.68
CA ILE A 218 20.18 10.32 7.87
C ILE A 218 21.06 10.52 6.62
N GLN A 219 22.11 9.70 6.49
CA GLN A 219 23.10 9.84 5.43
C GLN A 219 22.58 9.41 4.05
N LYS A 220 21.78 8.34 3.99
CA LYS A 220 21.26 7.81 2.72
C LYS A 220 20.03 8.63 2.27
N PRO A 221 20.10 9.36 1.13
CA PRO A 221 19.02 10.24 0.69
C PRO A 221 17.70 9.50 0.42
N THR A 222 17.76 8.27 -0.11
CA THR A 222 16.56 7.44 -0.36
C THR A 222 15.85 7.04 0.92
N LEU A 223 16.60 6.72 1.99
CA LEU A 223 16.03 6.41 3.30
C LEU A 223 15.45 7.67 3.95
N LYS A 224 16.20 8.78 3.89
CA LYS A 224 15.75 10.08 4.38
C LYS A 224 14.44 10.51 3.72
N PHE A 225 14.35 10.38 2.40
CA PHE A 225 13.16 10.70 1.62
C PHE A 225 11.94 9.90 2.10
N GLN A 226 12.06 8.57 2.18
CA GLN A 226 10.96 7.70 2.63
C GLN A 226 10.49 8.01 4.07
N VAL A 227 11.42 8.35 4.97
CA VAL A 227 11.06 8.74 6.35
C VAL A 227 10.32 10.07 6.36
N LEU A 228 10.76 11.07 5.59
CA LEU A 228 10.06 12.36 5.48
C LEU A 228 8.65 12.19 4.92
N GLU A 229 8.45 11.33 3.93
CA GLU A 229 7.12 11.02 3.40
C GLU A 229 6.21 10.41 4.47
N LYS A 230 6.76 9.55 5.33
CA LYS A 230 6.01 8.98 6.45
C LYS A 230 5.64 10.00 7.50
N ILE A 231 6.57 10.86 7.89
CA ILE A 231 6.27 11.98 8.80
C ILE A 231 5.14 12.82 8.20
N PHE A 232 5.24 13.22 6.92
CA PHE A 232 4.21 13.98 6.23
C PHE A 232 2.84 13.30 6.28
N SER A 233 2.78 11.99 6.02
CA SER A 233 1.53 11.23 6.02
C SER A 233 0.80 11.20 7.37
N ILE A 234 1.54 11.38 8.47
CA ILE A 234 1.00 11.35 9.84
C ILE A 234 0.63 12.77 10.32
N VAL A 235 1.32 13.83 9.87
CA VAL A 235 1.03 15.19 10.35
C VAL A 235 -0.43 15.58 10.06
N HIS A 236 -1.20 15.79 11.13
CA HIS A 236 -2.58 16.26 11.03
C HIS A 236 -2.68 17.78 11.09
N TYR A 237 -3.43 18.35 10.15
CA TYR A 237 -3.72 19.78 10.07
C TYR A 237 -4.77 20.17 11.10
N LYS A 238 -4.32 20.72 12.23
CA LYS A 238 -5.22 21.29 13.23
C LYS A 238 -4.91 22.75 13.58
N GLU A 239 -3.70 23.22 13.36
CA GLU A 239 -3.24 24.53 13.86
C GLU A 239 -2.30 25.20 12.84
N VAL A 240 -2.25 26.55 12.87
CA VAL A 240 -1.46 27.39 11.95
C VAL A 240 0.03 27.00 11.96
N ASP A 241 0.58 26.67 13.13
CA ASP A 241 1.97 26.22 13.30
C ASP A 241 2.28 24.92 12.52
N ARG A 242 1.26 24.10 12.24
CA ARG A 242 1.42 22.85 11.48
C ARG A 242 1.48 23.10 9.98
N THR A 243 0.97 24.22 9.47
CA THR A 243 1.13 24.58 8.05
C THR A 243 2.59 24.88 7.74
N LEU A 244 3.28 25.60 8.63
CA LEU A 244 4.71 25.85 8.51
C LEU A 244 5.52 24.55 8.65
N PHE A 245 5.16 23.67 9.59
CA PHE A 245 5.82 22.38 9.73
C PHE A 245 5.70 21.50 8.48
N ILE A 246 4.51 21.46 7.87
CA ILE A 246 4.25 20.70 6.64
C ILE A 246 5.04 21.29 5.46
N GLN A 247 5.09 22.61 5.36
CA GLN A 247 5.94 23.27 4.36
C GLN A 247 7.42 22.94 4.57
N ASN A 248 7.91 22.94 5.81
CA ASN A 248 9.29 22.57 6.12
C ASN A 248 9.61 21.11 5.73
N ILE A 249 8.66 20.18 5.93
CA ILE A 249 8.82 18.78 5.50
C ILE A 249 8.88 18.71 3.96
N LEU A 250 8.01 19.44 3.26
CA LEU A 250 7.99 19.48 1.79
C LEU A 250 9.28 20.08 1.24
N ASP A 251 9.77 21.18 1.82
CA ASP A 251 11.03 21.80 1.42
C ASP A 251 12.20 20.84 1.62
N GLU A 252 12.24 20.12 2.75
CA GLU A 252 13.26 19.09 3.02
C GLU A 252 13.15 17.89 2.07
N LEU A 253 11.93 17.47 1.68
CA LEU A 253 11.71 16.43 0.67
C LEU A 253 12.30 16.85 -0.68
N ILE A 254 12.06 18.09 -1.10
CA ILE A 254 12.60 18.65 -2.35
C ILE A 254 14.13 18.73 -2.29
N LEU A 255 14.69 19.21 -1.18
CA LEU A 255 16.15 19.25 -0.98
C LEU A 255 16.78 17.86 -0.96
N THR A 256 16.11 16.88 -0.34
CA THR A 256 16.60 15.50 -0.27
C THR A 256 16.58 14.86 -1.66
N PHE A 257 15.54 15.12 -2.46
CA PHE A 257 15.41 14.62 -3.82
C PHE A 257 16.59 14.98 -4.72
N ASP A 258 17.11 16.21 -4.63
CA ASP A 258 18.24 16.65 -5.46
C ASP A 258 19.51 15.81 -5.24
N ASN A 259 19.62 15.19 -4.06
CA ASN A 259 20.73 14.33 -3.65
C ASN A 259 20.48 12.83 -3.89
N ILE A 260 19.33 12.43 -4.46
CA ILE A 260 19.07 11.02 -4.78
C ILE A 260 19.82 10.62 -6.05
N ASP A 261 20.71 9.64 -5.88
CA ASP A 261 21.49 9.02 -6.94
C ASP A 261 20.79 7.78 -7.54
N GLY A 262 21.22 7.41 -8.75
CA GLY A 262 20.72 6.27 -9.50
C GLY A 262 19.42 6.58 -10.26
N PHE A 263 19.35 6.14 -11.52
CA PHE A 263 18.22 6.45 -12.39
C PHE A 263 16.87 5.98 -11.81
N HIS A 264 16.80 4.72 -11.36
CA HIS A 264 15.58 4.13 -10.79
C HIS A 264 15.04 4.93 -9.60
N ASN A 265 15.87 5.11 -8.56
CA ASN A 265 15.45 5.77 -7.33
C ASN A 265 15.11 7.25 -7.56
N ARG A 266 15.80 7.92 -8.49
CA ARG A 266 15.49 9.30 -8.87
C ARG A 266 14.17 9.41 -9.63
N ILE A 267 13.84 8.46 -10.50
CA ILE A 267 12.55 8.39 -11.19
C ILE A 267 11.41 8.15 -10.19
N ILE A 268 11.58 7.18 -9.29
CA ILE A 268 10.60 6.87 -8.24
C ILE A 268 10.38 8.07 -7.32
N ALA A 269 11.44 8.72 -6.84
CA ALA A 269 11.32 9.91 -6.01
C ALA A 269 10.66 11.08 -6.75
N SER A 270 10.94 11.25 -8.05
CA SER A 270 10.28 12.26 -8.89
C SER A 270 8.78 12.00 -9.00
N ILE A 271 8.37 10.75 -9.26
CA ILE A 271 6.96 10.36 -9.32
C ILE A 271 6.29 10.64 -7.98
N ARG A 272 6.91 10.23 -6.86
CA ARG A 272 6.35 10.40 -5.52
C ARG A 272 6.23 11.88 -5.14
N LEU A 273 7.24 12.71 -5.43
CA LEU A 273 7.16 14.16 -5.24
C LEU A 273 5.98 14.79 -5.99
N SER A 274 5.63 14.27 -7.17
CA SER A 274 4.53 14.80 -7.98
C SER A 274 3.16 14.73 -7.28
N PHE A 275 3.00 13.89 -6.24
CA PHE A 275 1.76 13.80 -5.45
C PHE A 275 1.63 14.90 -4.40
N TYR A 276 2.72 15.60 -4.04
CA TYR A 276 2.72 16.65 -3.02
C TYR A 276 2.24 18.02 -3.53
N GLY A 277 2.05 18.18 -4.85
CA GLY A 277 1.53 19.40 -5.46
C GLY A 277 0.65 19.12 -6.69
N SER A 278 0.13 20.18 -7.32
CA SER A 278 -0.76 20.14 -8.50
C SER A 278 -0.19 20.93 -9.68
N GLY A 279 -0.81 20.78 -10.86
CA GLY A 279 -0.51 21.60 -12.05
C GLY A 279 0.97 21.59 -12.42
N GLU A 280 1.58 22.78 -12.52
CA GLU A 280 2.98 22.94 -12.92
C GLU A 280 3.98 22.27 -11.97
N PHE A 281 3.69 22.21 -10.66
CA PHE A 281 4.56 21.50 -9.72
C PHE A 281 4.62 20.01 -10.04
N ARG A 282 3.45 19.39 -10.24
CA ARG A 282 3.35 17.97 -10.60
C ARG A 282 3.99 17.71 -11.95
N LYS A 283 3.64 18.52 -12.95
CA LYS A 283 4.18 18.42 -14.31
C LYS A 283 5.72 18.52 -14.31
N LYS A 284 6.31 19.44 -13.53
CA LYS A 284 7.77 19.58 -13.37
C LYS A 284 8.42 18.27 -12.94
N TYR A 285 7.95 17.63 -11.87
CA TYR A 285 8.59 16.40 -11.38
C TYR A 285 8.34 15.19 -12.29
N LEU A 286 7.17 15.10 -12.93
CA LEU A 286 6.93 14.08 -13.96
C LEU A 286 7.83 14.28 -15.20
N ALA A 287 8.11 15.53 -15.59
CA ALA A 287 9.07 15.84 -16.64
C ALA A 287 10.50 15.43 -16.26
N ILE A 288 10.93 15.67 -15.01
CA ILE A 288 12.23 15.22 -14.50
C ILE A 288 12.32 13.68 -14.52
N ALA A 289 11.24 12.99 -14.13
CA ALA A 289 11.17 11.53 -14.20
C ALA A 289 11.37 11.04 -15.64
N LEU A 290 10.66 11.65 -16.60
CA LEU A 290 10.75 11.30 -18.02
C LEU A 290 12.15 11.59 -18.61
N GLU A 291 12.77 12.72 -18.24
CA GLU A 291 14.14 13.05 -18.65
C GLU A 291 15.21 12.15 -18.06
N THR A 292 14.98 11.68 -16.83
CA THR A 292 15.86 10.71 -16.17
C THR A 292 15.73 9.33 -16.83
N LEU A 293 14.49 8.95 -17.18
CA LEU A 293 14.18 7.70 -17.90
C LEU A 293 14.78 7.67 -19.31
N ASP A 294 14.76 8.80 -20.02
CA ASP A 294 15.33 8.90 -21.37
C ASP A 294 16.84 8.61 -21.37
N ARG A 295 17.53 9.02 -20.29
CA ARG A 295 18.97 8.79 -20.06
C ARG A 295 19.34 7.36 -19.65
N MET A 296 18.36 6.53 -19.28
CA MET A 296 18.62 5.13 -18.96
C MET A 296 18.94 4.33 -20.21
N ASP A 297 19.87 3.39 -20.09
CA ASP A 297 20.07 2.35 -21.10
C ASP A 297 18.82 1.50 -21.27
N GLU A 298 18.66 0.93 -22.46
CA GLU A 298 17.52 0.07 -22.75
C GLU A 298 17.69 -1.30 -22.11
N ASP A 299 16.98 -1.52 -21.01
CA ASP A 299 16.88 -2.80 -20.33
C ASP A 299 15.43 -3.04 -19.84
N ASN A 300 15.21 -4.20 -19.22
CA ASN A 300 13.91 -4.54 -18.64
C ASN A 300 13.45 -3.52 -17.58
N GLU A 301 14.36 -2.83 -16.90
CA GLU A 301 14.02 -1.88 -15.84
C GLU A 301 13.49 -0.57 -16.42
N LYS A 302 14.11 -0.03 -17.48
CA LYS A 302 13.58 1.09 -18.24
C LYS A 302 12.16 0.81 -18.71
N ILE A 303 11.90 -0.40 -19.19
CA ILE A 303 10.55 -0.79 -19.63
C ILE A 303 9.56 -0.79 -18.47
N LYS A 304 9.89 -1.40 -17.32
CA LYS A 304 9.03 -1.33 -16.12
C LYS A 304 8.73 0.10 -15.68
N LEU A 305 9.72 0.99 -15.75
CA LEU A 305 9.54 2.39 -15.37
C LEU A 305 8.71 3.16 -16.38
N ILE A 306 8.85 2.90 -17.69
CA ILE A 306 7.94 3.43 -18.73
C ILE A 306 6.50 3.03 -18.41
N ILE A 307 6.28 1.77 -18.05
CA ILE A 307 4.97 1.22 -17.72
C ILE A 307 4.34 1.95 -16.52
N LYS A 308 5.12 2.13 -15.45
CA LYS A 308 4.71 2.85 -14.24
C LYS A 308 4.43 4.34 -14.49
N LEU A 309 5.23 4.98 -15.35
CA LEU A 309 5.15 6.43 -15.61
C LEU A 309 4.04 6.82 -16.60
N LYS A 310 3.77 5.97 -17.60
CA LYS A 310 2.82 6.24 -18.70
C LYS A 310 1.44 6.71 -18.22
N PRO A 311 0.78 6.07 -17.23
CA PRO A 311 -0.52 6.52 -16.73
C PRO A 311 -0.49 7.95 -16.18
N LEU A 312 0.56 8.30 -15.43
CA LEU A 312 0.66 9.61 -14.75
C LEU A 312 0.95 10.74 -15.73
N ILE A 313 1.72 10.49 -16.79
CA ILE A 313 2.05 11.52 -17.77
C ILE A 313 1.02 11.65 -18.90
N SER A 314 0.15 10.65 -19.09
CA SER A 314 -0.86 10.61 -20.16
C SER A 314 -1.84 11.78 -20.12
N ILE A 315 -1.93 12.47 -18.99
CA ILE A 315 -2.73 13.66 -18.79
C ILE A 315 -2.09 14.96 -19.32
N TYR A 316 -0.78 14.94 -19.63
CA TYR A 316 -0.02 16.06 -20.19
C TYR A 316 0.41 15.72 -21.62
N ASP A 317 -0.20 16.37 -22.62
CA ASP A 317 0.00 16.02 -24.04
C ASP A 317 1.48 16.14 -24.47
N ASP A 318 2.21 17.14 -23.99
CA ASP A 318 3.63 17.33 -24.31
C ASP A 318 4.53 16.24 -23.73
N LEU A 319 4.28 15.81 -22.49
CA LEU A 319 5.03 14.70 -21.88
C LEU A 319 4.67 13.36 -22.54
N LEU A 320 3.41 13.17 -22.92
CA LEU A 320 2.95 11.98 -23.62
C LEU A 320 3.60 11.86 -25.01
N ILE A 321 3.72 12.95 -25.76
CA ILE A 321 4.44 12.98 -27.04
C ILE A 321 5.88 12.52 -26.84
N LYS A 322 6.59 13.11 -25.88
CA LYS A 322 7.99 12.76 -25.58
C LYS A 322 8.15 11.29 -25.16
N LEU A 323 7.23 10.74 -24.36
CA LEU A 323 7.25 9.32 -24.02
C LEU A 323 7.01 8.45 -25.26
N ASN A 324 6.07 8.81 -26.13
CA ASN A 324 5.80 8.03 -27.34
C ASN A 324 6.99 8.03 -28.30
N GLU A 325 7.73 9.14 -28.41
CA GLU A 325 9.00 9.22 -29.14
C GLU A 325 10.05 8.26 -28.54
N MET A 326 10.16 8.22 -27.21
CA MET A 326 11.05 7.28 -26.51
C MET A 326 10.64 5.82 -26.77
N ILE A 327 9.35 5.50 -26.71
CA ILE A 327 8.84 4.14 -26.99
C ILE A 327 9.11 3.74 -28.44
N ALA A 328 8.97 4.68 -29.38
CA ALA A 328 9.24 4.44 -30.79
C ALA A 328 10.72 4.19 -31.09
N THR A 329 11.63 4.67 -30.23
CA THR A 329 13.09 4.51 -30.39
C THR A 329 13.66 3.30 -29.63
N LEU A 330 12.84 2.54 -28.90
CA LEU A 330 13.24 1.26 -28.29
C LEU A 330 13.74 0.28 -29.37
N LYS A 331 14.95 -0.26 -29.18
CA LYS A 331 15.60 -1.19 -30.10
C LYS A 331 14.89 -2.54 -30.10
N ASN A 332 14.45 -3.01 -28.94
CA ASN A 332 13.73 -4.26 -28.82
C ASN A 332 12.24 -4.09 -29.14
N LYS A 333 11.82 -4.68 -30.27
CA LYS A 333 10.41 -4.65 -30.71
C LYS A 333 9.44 -5.29 -29.71
N MET A 334 9.88 -6.27 -28.93
CA MET A 334 9.05 -6.87 -27.87
C MET A 334 8.76 -5.88 -26.75
N HIS A 335 9.72 -5.02 -26.40
CA HIS A 335 9.50 -3.96 -25.42
C HIS A 335 8.45 -2.96 -25.91
N ASN A 336 8.52 -2.56 -27.19
CA ASN A 336 7.51 -1.69 -27.79
C ASN A 336 6.11 -2.33 -27.73
N TYR A 337 6.00 -3.61 -28.09
CA TYR A 337 4.75 -4.36 -27.97
C TYR A 337 4.26 -4.43 -26.53
N PHE A 338 5.14 -4.67 -25.57
CA PHE A 338 4.81 -4.78 -24.16
C PHE A 338 4.31 -3.45 -23.56
N VAL A 339 4.90 -2.33 -23.96
CA VAL A 339 4.48 -0.99 -23.52
C VAL A 339 3.16 -0.53 -24.18
N ASN A 340 2.91 -0.96 -25.42
CA ASN A 340 1.76 -0.52 -26.21
C ASN A 340 0.54 -1.46 -26.15
N SER A 341 0.73 -2.71 -25.76
CA SER A 341 -0.37 -3.62 -25.46
C SER A 341 -0.98 -3.24 -24.12
N TYR A 342 -2.29 -2.97 -24.09
CA TYR A 342 -3.03 -2.78 -22.85
C TYR A 342 -2.70 -3.93 -21.88
N TYR A 343 -2.25 -3.56 -20.67
CA TYR A 343 -1.75 -4.51 -19.67
C TYR A 343 -2.74 -5.62 -19.35
N GLY A 344 -2.21 -6.84 -19.17
CA GLY A 344 -2.86 -7.89 -18.40
C GLY A 344 -3.30 -9.15 -19.14
N ARG A 345 -2.84 -9.44 -20.36
CA ARG A 345 -3.05 -10.77 -20.99
C ARG A 345 -1.82 -11.62 -21.22
N ILE A 346 -0.62 -11.07 -21.27
CA ILE A 346 0.54 -11.86 -21.71
C ILE A 346 1.01 -12.89 -20.67
N LEU A 347 0.74 -12.70 -19.37
CA LEU A 347 1.09 -13.71 -18.36
C LEU A 347 -0.06 -14.66 -17.95
N PHE A 348 -1.27 -14.53 -18.54
CA PHE A 348 -2.39 -15.42 -18.18
C PHE A 348 -3.32 -15.79 -19.35
N ILE A 349 -3.20 -15.16 -20.52
CA ILE A 349 -4.03 -15.40 -21.71
C ILE A 349 -3.19 -15.19 -22.98
N GLU A 350 -2.20 -16.05 -23.24
CA GLU A 350 -1.74 -16.31 -24.61
C GLU A 350 -1.75 -17.81 -24.94
N THR A 351 -2.96 -18.36 -24.93
CA THR A 351 -3.39 -19.30 -25.97
C THR A 351 -3.52 -18.59 -27.33
N LEU A 352 -2.43 -18.01 -27.85
CA LEU A 352 -2.36 -17.60 -29.25
C LEU A 352 -1.28 -18.43 -29.94
N ASN A 353 -1.72 -19.15 -30.97
CA ASN A 353 -0.93 -19.99 -31.86
C ASN A 353 0.23 -19.21 -32.52
N ILE A 354 1.31 -18.99 -31.77
CA ILE A 354 2.60 -18.61 -32.32
C ILE A 354 3.37 -19.93 -32.52
N PRO A 355 3.86 -20.24 -33.74
CA PRO A 355 4.62 -21.46 -33.99
C PRO A 355 5.77 -21.56 -33.00
N LYS A 356 5.82 -22.68 -32.26
CA LYS A 356 6.81 -23.04 -31.23
C LYS A 356 8.29 -22.98 -31.67
N SER A 357 8.59 -22.52 -32.88
CA SER A 357 9.93 -22.61 -33.46
C SER A 357 10.83 -21.40 -33.22
N ASN A 358 10.37 -20.28 -32.65
CA ASN A 358 11.21 -19.08 -32.49
C ASN A 358 11.14 -18.36 -31.12
N LEU A 359 10.53 -18.96 -30.10
CA LEU A 359 10.49 -18.42 -28.74
C LEU A 359 11.43 -19.23 -27.83
N ASN A 360 12.73 -19.06 -28.02
CA ASN A 360 13.65 -19.16 -26.89
C ASN A 360 13.44 -17.87 -26.08
N LEU A 361 12.45 -17.91 -25.18
CA LEU A 361 12.31 -16.92 -24.12
C LEU A 361 13.50 -17.10 -23.19
N ASP A 362 14.53 -16.27 -23.36
CA ASP A 362 15.65 -16.04 -22.42
C ASP A 362 15.14 -15.39 -21.10
N ILE A 363 14.10 -15.97 -20.51
CA ILE A 363 13.66 -15.66 -19.14
C ILE A 363 14.63 -16.30 -18.12
N SER A 364 15.48 -17.23 -18.56
CA SER A 364 16.52 -17.87 -17.74
C SER A 364 17.89 -17.17 -17.73
N GLN A 365 18.16 -16.16 -18.56
CA GLN A 365 19.53 -15.61 -18.70
C GLN A 365 19.78 -14.22 -18.07
N ASN A 366 18.78 -13.56 -17.48
CA ASN A 366 18.96 -12.24 -16.86
C ASN A 366 18.85 -12.22 -15.32
N LEU A 367 18.88 -13.40 -14.68
CA LEU A 367 19.23 -13.54 -13.26
C LEU A 367 20.72 -13.91 -13.07
N GLU A 368 21.49 -14.02 -14.15
CA GLU A 368 22.90 -14.43 -14.14
C GLU A 368 23.90 -13.26 -14.27
N ASN A 369 23.46 -12.00 -14.26
CA ASN A 369 24.36 -10.85 -14.50
C ASN A 369 24.35 -9.77 -13.39
N GLU A 370 24.27 -10.17 -12.12
CA GLU A 370 24.78 -9.37 -10.99
C GLU A 370 25.63 -10.30 -10.10
N ASP A 371 26.95 -10.27 -10.29
CA ASP A 371 28.01 -11.06 -9.65
C ASP A 371 28.01 -12.60 -9.88
N ASP A 372 28.92 -13.02 -10.77
CA ASP A 372 29.30 -14.38 -11.19
C ASP A 372 29.73 -15.38 -10.08
N ASN A 373 29.35 -15.22 -8.80
CA ASN A 373 29.74 -16.14 -7.72
C ASN A 373 28.72 -16.38 -6.60
N LYS A 374 27.42 -16.07 -6.78
CA LYS A 374 26.38 -16.63 -5.91
C LYS A 374 25.41 -17.47 -6.74
N GLU A 375 25.63 -18.78 -6.74
CA GLU A 375 24.64 -19.77 -7.17
C GLU A 375 23.26 -19.38 -6.61
N ILE A 376 22.25 -19.33 -7.49
CA ILE A 376 20.84 -19.21 -7.11
C ILE A 376 20.45 -20.55 -6.47
N VAL A 377 20.77 -20.72 -5.19
CA VAL A 377 20.56 -21.98 -4.46
C VAL A 377 19.07 -22.28 -4.17
N ASP A 378 18.12 -21.37 -4.45
CA ASP A 378 16.73 -21.53 -3.99
C ASP A 378 15.63 -21.04 -4.97
N LEU A 379 15.83 -21.14 -6.28
CA LEU A 379 14.83 -20.70 -7.28
C LEU A 379 13.42 -21.34 -7.10
N PRO A 380 13.27 -22.65 -6.78
CA PRO A 380 11.96 -23.24 -6.53
C PRO A 380 11.26 -22.66 -5.29
N ASN A 381 12.01 -22.45 -4.21
CA ASN A 381 11.51 -21.85 -2.97
C ASN A 381 11.05 -20.40 -3.23
N TYR A 382 11.80 -19.63 -4.01
CA TYR A 382 11.43 -18.25 -4.38
C TYR A 382 10.10 -18.17 -5.15
N ILE A 383 9.89 -19.06 -6.13
CA ILE A 383 8.64 -19.12 -6.91
C ILE A 383 7.46 -19.59 -6.04
N GLU A 384 7.68 -20.57 -5.16
CA GLU A 384 6.68 -21.05 -4.20
C GLU A 384 6.23 -19.92 -3.25
N LEU A 385 7.19 -19.17 -2.67
CA LEU A 385 6.89 -18.02 -1.80
C LEU A 385 6.11 -16.92 -2.51
N GLN A 386 6.48 -16.61 -3.75
CA GLN A 386 5.75 -15.61 -4.52
C GLN A 386 4.32 -16.04 -4.85
N SER A 387 4.11 -17.33 -5.13
CA SER A 387 2.78 -17.89 -5.36
C SER A 387 1.91 -17.78 -4.10
N LEU A 388 2.48 -18.11 -2.94
CA LEU A 388 1.79 -17.99 -1.65
C LEU A 388 1.39 -16.54 -1.37
N PHE A 389 2.34 -15.62 -1.51
CA PHE A 389 2.08 -14.22 -1.30
C PHE A 389 1.00 -13.69 -2.27
N LEU A 390 1.06 -14.01 -3.56
CA LEU A 390 0.01 -13.62 -4.51
C LEU A 390 -1.38 -14.09 -4.07
N LEU A 391 -1.48 -15.32 -3.55
CA LEU A 391 -2.72 -15.83 -2.99
C LEU A 391 -3.16 -15.03 -1.75
N ILE A 392 -2.25 -14.71 -0.84
CA ILE A 392 -2.55 -13.86 0.33
C ILE A 392 -3.04 -12.48 -0.10
N ALA A 393 -2.45 -11.88 -1.14
CA ALA A 393 -2.92 -10.63 -1.74
C ALA A 393 -4.40 -10.73 -2.16
N GLN A 394 -4.76 -11.83 -2.83
CA GLN A 394 -6.11 -12.08 -3.33
C GLN A 394 -7.10 -12.38 -2.18
N LEU A 395 -6.66 -13.11 -1.16
CA LEU A 395 -7.45 -13.38 0.05
C LEU A 395 -7.65 -12.12 0.90
N ASN A 396 -6.68 -11.21 0.93
CA ASN A 396 -6.85 -9.89 1.53
C ASN A 396 -7.98 -9.08 0.84
N ASP A 397 -8.32 -9.47 -0.39
CA ASP A 397 -9.19 -8.73 -1.31
C ASP A 397 -10.44 -9.51 -1.77
N THR A 398 -10.96 -10.44 -0.96
CA THR A 398 -12.08 -11.34 -1.37
C THR A 398 -13.47 -10.66 -1.50
N LYS A 399 -13.52 -9.50 -2.17
CA LYS A 399 -14.72 -8.86 -2.69
C LYS A 399 -14.61 -8.40 -4.16
N LEU A 400 -13.47 -8.54 -4.84
CA LEU A 400 -13.19 -7.78 -6.09
C LEU A 400 -12.63 -8.56 -7.29
N VAL A 401 -12.53 -9.89 -7.21
CA VAL A 401 -11.66 -10.61 -8.15
C VAL A 401 -12.36 -11.11 -9.44
N ILE A 402 -13.69 -11.14 -9.51
CA ILE A 402 -14.32 -12.09 -10.45
C ILE A 402 -14.81 -11.53 -11.80
N ASP A 403 -15.34 -10.32 -11.98
CA ASP A 403 -15.97 -9.98 -13.28
C ASP A 403 -15.87 -8.50 -13.73
N GLN A 404 -14.74 -8.07 -14.31
CA GLN A 404 -14.66 -6.75 -14.96
C GLN A 404 -13.91 -6.78 -16.29
N THR A 405 -14.57 -6.29 -17.34
CA THR A 405 -14.11 -6.31 -18.75
C THR A 405 -13.80 -4.92 -19.33
N GLU A 406 -14.09 -3.83 -18.62
CA GLU A 406 -13.94 -2.47 -19.15
C GLU A 406 -12.76 -1.71 -18.53
N ASN A 407 -12.06 -0.93 -19.37
CA ASN A 407 -10.92 -0.12 -18.95
C ASN A 407 -11.38 1.27 -18.49
N THR A 408 -11.55 1.42 -17.19
CA THR A 408 -11.98 2.67 -16.53
C THR A 408 -10.99 3.83 -16.72
N ASP A 409 -9.70 3.56 -16.88
CA ASP A 409 -8.64 4.60 -16.95
C ASP A 409 -8.77 5.48 -18.19
N HIS A 410 -9.16 4.91 -19.33
CA HIS A 410 -9.39 5.69 -20.55
C HIS A 410 -10.58 6.64 -20.39
N LEU A 411 -11.64 6.21 -19.70
CA LEU A 411 -12.79 7.06 -19.43
C LEU A 411 -12.39 8.27 -18.57
N TRP A 412 -11.52 8.07 -17.58
CA TRP A 412 -10.98 9.15 -16.76
C TRP A 412 -10.13 10.14 -17.55
N ILE A 413 -9.22 9.65 -18.41
CA ILE A 413 -8.42 10.53 -19.28
C ILE A 413 -9.33 11.33 -20.23
N HIS A 414 -10.30 10.67 -20.86
CA HIS A 414 -11.24 11.34 -21.76
C HIS A 414 -12.09 12.37 -21.01
N LEU A 415 -12.49 12.10 -19.77
CA LEU A 415 -13.19 13.06 -18.92
C LEU A 415 -12.32 14.28 -18.61
N LEU A 416 -11.00 14.12 -18.40
CA LEU A 416 -10.10 15.27 -18.20
C LEU A 416 -9.94 16.13 -19.47
N LYS A 417 -9.93 15.49 -20.64
CA LYS A 417 -9.76 16.15 -21.95
C LYS A 417 -11.04 16.81 -22.45
N ASP A 418 -12.19 16.23 -22.12
CA ASP A 418 -13.52 16.71 -22.48
C ASP A 418 -14.41 16.70 -21.23
N THR A 419 -14.29 17.77 -20.43
CA THR A 419 -14.87 17.86 -19.08
C THR A 419 -16.38 17.86 -19.05
N ASP A 420 -17.02 18.16 -20.18
CA ASP A 420 -18.46 18.29 -20.30
C ASP A 420 -19.09 17.00 -20.89
N ASN A 421 -18.28 15.95 -21.08
CA ASN A 421 -18.70 14.69 -21.65
C ASN A 421 -19.45 13.80 -20.64
N GLN A 422 -20.74 14.06 -20.50
CA GLN A 422 -21.62 13.30 -19.59
C GLN A 422 -21.60 11.79 -19.84
N SER A 423 -21.38 11.35 -21.08
CA SER A 423 -21.32 9.91 -21.43
C SER A 423 -20.18 9.19 -20.70
N ASN A 424 -19.04 9.84 -20.50
CA ASN A 424 -17.93 9.25 -19.75
C ASN A 424 -18.26 9.16 -18.25
N ILE A 425 -18.91 10.20 -17.70
CA ILE A 425 -19.34 10.20 -16.30
C ILE A 425 -20.35 9.08 -16.05
N ASP A 426 -21.34 8.92 -16.92
CA ASP A 426 -22.37 7.88 -16.79
C ASP A 426 -21.78 6.47 -16.85
N LYS A 427 -20.78 6.24 -17.73
CA LYS A 427 -20.05 4.97 -17.80
C LYS A 427 -19.23 4.70 -16.54
N ILE A 428 -18.46 5.69 -16.09
CA ILE A 428 -17.68 5.58 -14.84
C ILE A 428 -18.61 5.32 -13.65
N LEU A 429 -19.76 6.00 -13.59
CA LEU A 429 -20.77 5.80 -12.55
C LEU A 429 -21.36 4.39 -12.60
N THR A 430 -21.65 3.88 -13.80
CA THR A 430 -22.17 2.51 -13.98
C THR A 430 -21.18 1.47 -13.45
N ILE A 431 -19.89 1.63 -13.76
CA ILE A 431 -18.82 0.80 -13.18
C ILE A 431 -18.80 0.97 -11.66
N GLY A 432 -18.78 2.22 -11.17
CA GLY A 432 -18.76 2.52 -9.74
C GLY A 432 -19.93 1.94 -8.94
N LEU A 433 -21.11 1.79 -9.56
CA LEU A 433 -22.29 1.18 -8.95
C LEU A 433 -22.14 -0.33 -8.76
N HIS A 434 -21.51 -1.02 -9.71
CA HIS A 434 -21.31 -2.47 -9.64
C HIS A 434 -20.08 -2.84 -8.80
N ASP A 435 -19.02 -2.07 -8.94
CA ASP A 435 -17.67 -2.50 -8.57
C ASP A 435 -16.99 -1.59 -7.54
N GLY A 436 -17.49 -0.37 -7.38
CA GLY A 436 -16.75 0.71 -6.71
C GLY A 436 -15.60 1.24 -7.58
N ILE A 437 -15.12 2.44 -7.25
CA ILE A 437 -14.03 3.11 -7.98
C ILE A 437 -12.85 3.23 -7.03
N PHE A 438 -11.76 2.53 -7.32
CA PHE A 438 -10.52 2.70 -6.56
C PHE A 438 -9.87 4.04 -6.87
N LEU A 439 -9.43 4.74 -5.84
CA LEU A 439 -8.62 5.94 -6.05
C LEU A 439 -7.15 5.56 -6.34
N THR A 440 -6.89 5.17 -7.58
CA THR A 440 -5.53 4.91 -8.08
C THR A 440 -4.75 6.22 -8.22
N PRO A 441 -3.40 6.18 -8.34
CA PRO A 441 -2.59 7.38 -8.58
C PRO A 441 -3.04 8.20 -9.79
N GLN A 442 -3.42 7.54 -10.89
CA GLN A 442 -3.90 8.23 -12.09
C GLN A 442 -5.26 8.90 -11.85
N VAL A 443 -6.21 8.19 -11.24
CA VAL A 443 -7.54 8.76 -10.94
C VAL A 443 -7.41 9.93 -9.96
N ALA A 444 -6.55 9.81 -8.95
CA ALA A 444 -6.28 10.88 -8.00
C ALA A 444 -5.74 12.15 -8.67
N ILE A 445 -4.75 12.00 -9.56
CA ILE A 445 -4.23 13.12 -10.33
C ILE A 445 -5.33 13.73 -11.21
N ILE A 446 -6.12 12.92 -11.92
CA ILE A 446 -7.20 13.40 -12.79
C ILE A 446 -8.25 14.18 -12.01
N VAL A 447 -8.69 13.65 -10.86
CA VAL A 447 -9.64 14.32 -9.97
C VAL A 447 -9.04 15.64 -9.45
N ASP A 448 -7.78 15.64 -9.03
CA ASP A 448 -7.10 16.86 -8.55
C ASP A 448 -7.02 17.93 -9.66
N GLU A 449 -6.65 17.56 -10.88
CA GLU A 449 -6.60 18.48 -12.03
C GLU A 449 -7.99 19.00 -12.43
N LEU A 450 -9.05 18.20 -12.30
CA LEU A 450 -10.43 18.63 -12.54
C LEU A 450 -10.91 19.62 -11.47
N ILE A 451 -10.55 19.38 -10.20
CA ILE A 451 -10.83 20.31 -9.10
C ILE A 451 -10.10 21.65 -9.33
N GLU A 452 -8.82 21.62 -9.70
CA GLU A 452 -8.04 22.83 -10.02
C GLU A 452 -8.64 23.64 -11.18
N LYS A 453 -9.29 22.95 -12.14
CA LYS A 453 -10.03 23.59 -13.24
C LYS A 453 -11.42 24.11 -12.84
N GLY A 454 -11.83 24.00 -11.58
CA GLY A 454 -13.16 24.41 -11.11
C GLY A 454 -14.30 23.52 -11.63
N LYS A 455 -14.01 22.25 -11.92
CA LYS A 455 -14.97 21.27 -12.46
C LYS A 455 -15.43 20.27 -11.41
N GLU A 456 -15.25 20.57 -10.13
CA GLU A 456 -15.59 19.66 -9.03
C GLU A 456 -17.08 19.28 -9.00
N ASP A 457 -17.97 20.21 -9.34
CA ASP A 457 -19.42 19.94 -9.38
C ASP A 457 -19.77 18.86 -10.41
N HIS A 458 -19.02 18.79 -11.53
CA HIS A 458 -19.27 17.83 -12.62
C HIS A 458 -18.88 16.42 -12.22
N ILE A 459 -17.85 16.26 -11.39
CA ILE A 459 -17.38 14.95 -10.91
C ILE A 459 -17.92 14.56 -9.53
N SER A 460 -18.61 15.48 -8.84
CA SER A 460 -19.14 15.27 -7.50
C SER A 460 -20.04 14.04 -7.38
N MET A 461 -20.77 13.69 -8.45
CA MET A 461 -21.63 12.50 -8.49
C MET A 461 -20.86 11.18 -8.38
N LEU A 462 -19.57 11.18 -8.72
CA LEU A 462 -18.69 10.02 -8.62
C LEU A 462 -18.12 9.84 -7.21
N PHE A 463 -18.02 10.93 -6.43
CA PHE A 463 -17.39 10.92 -5.10
C PHE A 463 -17.91 9.82 -4.16
N PRO A 464 -19.23 9.52 -4.10
CA PRO A 464 -19.73 8.46 -3.21
C PRO A 464 -19.17 7.07 -3.51
N TYR A 465 -18.73 6.85 -4.74
CA TYR A 465 -18.24 5.57 -5.25
C TYR A 465 -16.72 5.47 -5.27
N ILE A 466 -16.00 6.58 -5.11
CA ILE A 466 -14.54 6.61 -4.97
C ILE A 466 -14.14 6.11 -3.58
N ILE A 467 -13.42 5.00 -3.51
CA ILE A 467 -13.06 4.28 -2.28
C ILE A 467 -11.56 3.97 -2.23
N LYS A 468 -11.06 3.70 -1.01
CA LYS A 468 -9.75 3.06 -0.75
C LYS A 468 -8.57 3.67 -1.53
N PRO A 469 -8.02 4.82 -1.09
CA PRO A 469 -6.84 5.39 -1.72
C PRO A 469 -5.61 4.49 -1.50
N SER A 470 -4.67 4.49 -2.46
CA SER A 470 -3.32 3.97 -2.20
C SER A 470 -2.54 4.92 -1.27
N ASN A 471 -1.52 4.42 -0.58
CA ASN A 471 -0.76 5.22 0.40
C ASN A 471 -0.07 6.43 -0.25
N GLU A 472 0.40 6.27 -1.47
CA GLU A 472 1.14 7.31 -2.21
C GLU A 472 0.25 8.47 -2.65
N VAL A 473 -1.06 8.24 -2.69
CA VAL A 473 -2.06 9.24 -3.04
C VAL A 473 -2.52 10.04 -1.81
N LEU A 474 -2.19 9.60 -0.59
CA LEU A 474 -2.58 10.29 0.63
C LEU A 474 -2.17 11.77 0.67
N PRO A 475 -0.98 12.20 0.18
CA PRO A 475 -0.66 13.62 0.09
C PRO A 475 -1.68 14.44 -0.74
N VAL A 476 -2.19 13.87 -1.84
CA VAL A 476 -3.24 14.49 -2.67
C VAL A 476 -4.54 14.62 -1.87
N VAL A 477 -4.97 13.54 -1.21
CA VAL A 477 -6.20 13.53 -0.41
C VAL A 477 -6.10 14.46 0.81
N GLN A 478 -4.93 14.55 1.44
CA GLN A 478 -4.68 15.50 2.52
C GLN A 478 -4.79 16.95 2.04
N ARG A 479 -4.30 17.26 0.84
CA ARG A 479 -4.52 18.57 0.21
C ARG A 479 -6.00 18.83 -0.05
N TRP A 480 -6.75 17.85 -0.57
CA TRP A 480 -8.21 17.94 -0.73
C TRP A 480 -8.93 18.34 0.55
N PHE A 481 -8.53 17.76 1.68
CA PHE A 481 -9.12 18.06 2.98
C PHE A 481 -8.77 19.48 3.49
N THR A 482 -7.59 19.99 3.16
CA THR A 482 -6.99 21.14 3.86
C THR A 482 -6.98 22.42 3.04
N GLN A 483 -6.76 22.32 1.74
CA GLN A 483 -6.56 23.47 0.85
C GLN A 483 -7.84 23.90 0.15
N TYR A 484 -8.78 22.98 -0.10
CA TYR A 484 -10.01 23.28 -0.83
C TYR A 484 -11.13 23.64 0.14
N ASN A 485 -11.91 24.67 -0.19
CA ASN A 485 -13.03 25.12 0.64
C ASN A 485 -14.35 24.40 0.34
N ASN A 486 -14.42 23.63 -0.75
CA ASN A 486 -15.64 22.92 -1.14
C ASN A 486 -15.95 21.76 -0.16
N ASN A 487 -17.14 21.80 0.44
CA ASN A 487 -17.56 20.79 1.43
C ASN A 487 -17.65 19.37 0.86
N GLN A 488 -18.03 19.19 -0.41
CA GLN A 488 -18.11 17.87 -1.03
C GLN A 488 -16.73 17.22 -1.16
N ILE A 489 -15.71 18.02 -1.51
CA ILE A 489 -14.32 17.58 -1.59
C ILE A 489 -13.79 17.23 -0.20
N LYS A 490 -14.01 18.10 0.80
CA LYS A 490 -13.62 17.81 2.19
C LYS A 490 -14.27 16.55 2.73
N ASN A 491 -15.54 16.33 2.42
CA ASN A 491 -16.28 15.13 2.81
C ASN A 491 -15.70 13.86 2.19
N LEU A 492 -15.42 13.88 0.88
CA LEU A 492 -14.76 12.77 0.21
C LEU A 492 -13.38 12.51 0.83
N ALA A 493 -12.58 13.56 1.00
CA ALA A 493 -11.23 13.45 1.55
C ALA A 493 -11.23 12.88 2.97
N ALA A 494 -12.14 13.34 3.85
CA ALA A 494 -12.29 12.80 5.19
C ALA A 494 -12.62 11.30 5.17
N LEU A 495 -13.55 10.86 4.30
CA LEU A 495 -13.88 9.45 4.14
C LEU A 495 -12.68 8.63 3.67
N LEU A 496 -11.97 9.10 2.64
CA LEU A 496 -10.82 8.38 2.09
C LEU A 496 -9.67 8.28 3.09
N LEU A 497 -9.36 9.36 3.82
CA LEU A 497 -8.32 9.37 4.86
C LEU A 497 -8.68 8.41 6.00
N THR A 498 -9.92 8.43 6.48
CA THR A 498 -10.38 7.55 7.56
C THR A 498 -10.51 6.09 7.13
N GLU A 499 -10.92 5.82 5.89
CA GLU A 499 -10.90 4.47 5.28
C GLU A 499 -9.46 3.93 5.15
N ALA A 500 -8.50 4.82 4.91
CA ALA A 500 -7.06 4.51 4.93
C ALA A 500 -6.46 4.50 6.35
N LYS A 501 -7.30 4.51 7.40
CA LYS A 501 -6.91 4.50 8.83
C LYS A 501 -6.20 5.77 9.33
N HIS A 502 -6.15 6.84 8.55
CA HIS A 502 -5.69 8.16 9.00
C HIS A 502 -6.83 8.91 9.69
N VAL A 503 -7.03 8.62 10.98
CA VAL A 503 -8.11 9.21 11.78
C VAL A 503 -7.60 10.37 12.63
N PHE A 504 -8.23 11.54 12.47
CA PHE A 504 -7.93 12.72 13.27
C PHE A 504 -9.19 13.55 13.49
N GLU A 505 -9.21 14.38 14.53
CA GLU A 505 -10.46 15.00 15.02
C GLU A 505 -11.22 15.81 13.96
N SER A 506 -10.53 16.59 13.12
CA SER A 506 -11.21 17.39 12.09
C SER A 506 -11.81 16.53 10.98
N ALA A 507 -11.17 15.41 10.60
CA ALA A 507 -11.81 14.43 9.73
C ALA A 507 -13.02 13.79 10.42
N ILE A 508 -12.93 13.48 11.72
CA ILE A 508 -14.04 12.88 12.47
C ILE A 508 -15.24 13.82 12.57
N ASP A 509 -15.05 15.11 12.78
CA ASP A 509 -16.13 16.10 12.75
C ASP A 509 -16.85 16.06 11.39
N THR A 510 -16.08 15.98 10.32
CA THR A 510 -16.60 15.83 8.96
C THR A 510 -17.37 14.51 8.78
N ILE A 511 -16.86 13.39 9.32
CA ILE A 511 -17.55 12.09 9.29
C ILE A 511 -18.87 12.14 10.09
N ILE A 512 -18.88 12.80 11.25
CA ILE A 512 -20.09 12.97 12.07
C ILE A 512 -21.15 13.78 11.33
N ASP A 513 -20.75 14.81 10.59
CA ASP A 513 -21.68 15.58 9.77
C ASP A 513 -22.19 14.77 8.57
N LEU A 514 -21.36 13.91 7.98
CA LEU A 514 -21.77 12.97 6.94
C LEU A 514 -22.80 11.96 7.42
N LEU A 515 -22.80 11.57 8.70
CA LEU A 515 -23.87 10.73 9.26
C LEU A 515 -25.25 11.37 9.19
N LYS A 516 -25.32 12.71 9.08
CA LYS A 516 -26.56 13.49 8.95
C LYS A 516 -26.86 13.89 7.50
N SER A 517 -26.02 13.49 6.55
CA SER A 517 -26.17 13.83 5.14
C SER A 517 -27.32 13.07 4.49
N ASP A 518 -28.01 13.72 3.54
CA ASP A 518 -29.03 13.09 2.69
C ASP A 518 -28.42 12.17 1.61
N ASN A 519 -27.09 12.15 1.44
CA ASN A 519 -26.43 11.22 0.53
C ASN A 519 -26.29 9.84 1.20
N ASP A 520 -27.18 8.91 0.83
CA ASP A 520 -27.26 7.57 1.41
C ASP A 520 -25.94 6.79 1.36
N GLN A 521 -25.21 6.88 0.25
CA GLN A 521 -23.96 6.13 0.05
C GLN A 521 -22.84 6.71 0.90
N MET A 522 -22.69 8.04 0.94
CA MET A 522 -21.71 8.69 1.82
C MET A 522 -22.02 8.46 3.30
N ARG A 523 -23.30 8.53 3.67
CA ARG A 523 -23.78 8.24 5.03
C ARG A 523 -23.49 6.78 5.41
N TYR A 524 -23.73 5.83 4.51
CA TYR A 524 -23.41 4.41 4.72
C TYR A 524 -21.91 4.19 4.92
N ARG A 525 -21.05 4.84 4.12
CA ARG A 525 -19.59 4.78 4.29
C ARG A 525 -19.13 5.36 5.62
N ALA A 526 -19.65 6.53 6.00
CA ALA A 526 -19.42 7.13 7.31
C ALA A 526 -19.84 6.19 8.46
N GLN A 527 -20.99 5.51 8.33
CA GLN A 527 -21.42 4.51 9.30
C GLN A 527 -20.45 3.34 9.41
N ARG A 528 -19.90 2.84 8.29
CA ARG A 528 -18.92 1.74 8.29
C ARG A 528 -17.60 2.07 8.98
N ILE A 529 -17.17 3.34 8.96
CA ILE A 529 -16.00 3.77 9.73
C ILE A 529 -16.23 3.56 11.24
N PHE A 530 -17.45 3.82 11.73
CA PHE A 530 -17.82 3.58 13.12
C PHE A 530 -18.25 2.13 13.41
N GLN A 531 -18.71 1.40 12.40
CA GLN A 531 -19.12 0.00 12.48
C GLN A 531 -17.97 -0.88 11.96
N HIS A 532 -16.95 -1.09 12.78
CA HIS A 532 -15.88 -2.05 12.43
C HIS A 532 -16.52 -3.41 12.10
N PRO A 533 -16.18 -4.08 10.97
CA PRO A 533 -16.81 -5.33 10.53
C PRO A 533 -16.59 -6.53 11.48
N GLU A 534 -15.89 -6.32 12.59
CA GLU A 534 -15.52 -7.34 13.56
C GLU A 534 -15.99 -7.02 14.98
N ARG A 535 -16.99 -6.13 15.12
CA ARG A 535 -17.65 -5.96 16.42
C ARG A 535 -18.47 -7.20 16.70
N ASP A 536 -18.05 -8.01 17.67
CA ASP A 536 -18.99 -8.91 18.34
C ASP A 536 -20.11 -8.03 18.91
N VAL A 537 -21.33 -8.28 18.45
CA VAL A 537 -22.54 -7.56 18.87
C VAL A 537 -22.72 -7.64 20.38
N LYS A 538 -22.13 -8.64 21.04
CA LYS A 538 -22.21 -8.87 22.48
C LYS A 538 -21.18 -8.08 23.30
N GLU A 539 -20.08 -7.61 22.71
CA GLU A 539 -19.00 -6.91 23.44
C GLU A 539 -18.39 -5.73 22.65
N PRO A 540 -19.15 -4.65 22.40
CA PRO A 540 -18.72 -3.53 21.56
C PRO A 540 -17.58 -2.68 22.14
N SER A 541 -17.26 -2.81 23.43
CA SER A 541 -16.29 -1.98 24.15
C SER A 541 -14.83 -2.44 24.08
N LYS A 542 -14.54 -3.64 23.54
CA LYS A 542 -13.18 -4.22 23.62
C LYS A 542 -12.18 -3.75 22.55
N ARG A 543 -12.61 -3.02 21.50
CA ARG A 543 -11.77 -2.66 20.34
C ARG A 543 -11.72 -1.13 20.07
N LEU A 544 -11.55 -0.36 21.14
CA LEU A 544 -11.63 1.11 21.19
C LEU A 544 -10.29 1.85 20.96
N SER A 545 -9.19 1.12 20.74
CA SER A 545 -7.80 1.62 20.85
C SER A 545 -7.32 2.54 19.73
N VAL A 546 -7.88 2.45 18.52
CA VAL A 546 -7.31 3.11 17.32
C VAL A 546 -7.83 4.56 17.13
N LEU A 547 -9.01 4.90 17.65
CA LEU A 547 -9.62 6.22 17.43
C LEU A 547 -9.10 7.28 18.40
N GLY A 548 -8.50 6.88 19.53
CA GLY A 548 -8.17 7.78 20.64
C GLY A 548 -9.39 8.08 21.53
N GLU A 549 -9.17 8.20 22.85
CA GLU A 549 -10.21 8.36 23.87
C GLU A 549 -11.09 9.60 23.61
N LYS A 550 -10.48 10.73 23.22
CA LYS A 550 -11.21 11.97 22.92
C LYS A 550 -12.14 11.84 21.73
N THR A 551 -11.65 11.23 20.65
CA THR A 551 -12.43 10.96 19.45
C THR A 551 -13.61 10.05 19.77
N MET A 552 -13.37 9.03 20.59
CA MET A 552 -14.42 8.13 21.05
C MET A 552 -15.46 8.86 21.92
N MET A 553 -15.03 9.68 22.87
CA MET A 553 -15.94 10.46 23.70
C MET A 553 -16.79 11.42 22.85
N LYS A 554 -16.20 12.07 21.84
CA LYS A 554 -16.93 12.90 20.87
C LYS A 554 -17.96 12.10 20.07
N ILE A 555 -17.61 10.89 19.63
CA ILE A 555 -18.54 9.97 18.95
C ILE A 555 -19.67 9.53 19.88
N LEU A 556 -19.38 9.21 21.15
CA LEU A 556 -20.37 8.80 22.16
C LEU A 556 -21.32 9.93 22.50
N GLU A 557 -20.80 11.13 22.74
CA GLU A 557 -21.58 12.35 22.98
C GLU A 557 -22.53 12.66 21.81
N HIS A 558 -22.12 12.40 20.57
CA HIS A 558 -22.96 12.60 19.39
C HIS A 558 -23.97 11.46 19.13
N THR A 559 -23.62 10.21 19.44
CA THR A 559 -24.51 9.04 19.22
C THR A 559 -25.58 8.89 20.30
N LEU A 560 -25.37 9.45 21.49
CA LEU A 560 -26.36 9.49 22.58
C LEU A 560 -27.55 10.46 22.33
N VAL A 561 -27.51 11.27 21.26
CA VAL A 561 -28.44 12.41 21.06
C VAL A 561 -29.55 12.15 20.01
N LYS A 562 -29.65 11.00 19.31
CA LYS A 562 -30.73 10.75 18.33
C LYS A 562 -31.36 9.34 18.36
N GLU A 563 -32.70 9.30 18.28
CA GLU A 563 -33.61 8.12 18.31
C GLU A 563 -33.52 7.17 17.11
N HIS A 564 -32.65 7.42 16.12
CA HIS A 564 -32.42 6.53 14.99
C HIS A 564 -30.94 6.17 14.92
N LEU A 565 -30.56 5.22 15.76
CA LEU A 565 -29.27 4.54 15.70
C LEU A 565 -29.06 3.95 14.28
N PRO A 566 -27.89 4.14 13.64
CA PRO A 566 -27.34 3.06 12.82
C PRO A 566 -27.34 1.83 13.73
N ARG A 567 -27.93 0.69 13.37
CA ARG A 567 -28.12 -0.46 14.30
C ARG A 567 -26.86 -0.76 15.13
N PHE A 568 -26.77 -0.15 16.30
CA PHE A 568 -25.83 -0.45 17.36
C PHE A 568 -26.72 -1.09 18.42
N TYR A 569 -26.61 -2.40 18.60
CA TYR A 569 -27.24 -3.04 19.75
C TYR A 569 -26.48 -2.58 21.00
N THR A 570 -26.92 -1.49 21.60
CA THR A 570 -26.45 -1.02 22.90
C THR A 570 -27.22 -1.77 23.98
N THR A 571 -26.56 -2.75 24.62
CA THR A 571 -27.03 -3.25 25.92
C THR A 571 -26.23 -2.51 26.98
N TYR A 572 -26.87 -1.64 27.74
CA TYR A 572 -26.26 -0.93 28.86
C TYR A 572 -25.86 -1.94 29.95
N VAL A 573 -24.59 -1.94 30.37
CA VAL A 573 -24.18 -2.48 31.66
C VAL A 573 -23.74 -1.30 32.53
N LYS A 574 -24.50 -1.07 33.62
CA LYS A 574 -24.11 -0.16 34.70
C LYS A 574 -22.79 -0.64 35.32
N ILE A 575 -21.86 0.29 35.51
CA ILE A 575 -20.72 0.14 36.43
C ILE A 575 -21.25 -0.03 37.85
#